data_AF-A0A8E0ID30-F1
#
_entry.id   AF-A0A8E0ID30-F1
#
_cell.length_a   1.000
_cell.length_b   1.000
_cell.length_c   1.000
_cell.angle_alpha   90.00
_cell.angle_beta   90.00
_cell.angle_gamma   90.00
#
_symmetry.space_group_name_H-M   'P 1'
#
loop_
_entity.id
_entity.type
_entity.pdbx_description
1 polymer ?
#
loop_
_entity_poly.entity_id
_entity_poly.type
_entity_poly.pdbx_seq_one_letter_code
_entity_poly.pdbx_strand_id
1 'polypeptide(L)'
;MKFWKRIAVAGMATIAALSLAACGSKSSSSSTSTSNSYTPKSLNIQFVPSSNANTIEAKAKPLASLLKKELGIPVKVTVSTDYNSIVEAMKSKQVDVGFLPPDGYVQAHAQKAADVLLMAQRFGIKQPGGKSTDKLVDSYRSMIVVKKGSSIKSWKDLKNKKIAVQDVTSSAGYIWPIAELSQKGLDIVKQDTLVTVKDHDQGVMSVLN
;
A
#
# COMPACT_ATOMS: atom_id res chain seq x y z
N MET A 1 16.21 21.09 62.66
CA MET A 1 16.72 22.33 63.28
C MET A 1 17.00 23.30 62.12
N LYS A 2 16.04 24.06 61.56
CA LYS A 2 15.36 25.29 62.04
C LYS A 2 16.32 26.25 62.77
N PHE A 3 16.17 27.55 62.46
CA PHE A 3 16.84 28.76 63.00
C PHE A 3 18.08 29.18 62.17
N TRP A 4 18.17 30.33 61.47
CA TRP A 4 17.60 31.66 61.73
C TRP A 4 17.22 32.50 60.50
N LYS A 5 16.18 33.31 60.72
CA LYS A 5 15.66 34.40 59.89
C LYS A 5 16.22 35.74 60.43
N ARG A 6 16.55 36.64 59.49
CA ARG A 6 16.28 38.10 59.45
C ARG A 6 16.90 39.03 60.51
N ILE A 7 17.70 40.01 60.04
CA ILE A 7 17.79 41.42 60.51
C ILE A 7 18.12 42.30 59.27
N ALA A 8 17.15 43.06 58.75
CA ALA A 8 17.00 44.54 58.76
C ALA A 8 17.98 45.29 57.80
N VAL A 9 17.55 45.83 56.65
CA VAL A 9 16.76 47.06 56.36
C VAL A 9 17.54 48.37 56.47
N ALA A 10 17.53 49.12 55.35
CA ALA A 10 17.63 50.58 55.14
C ALA A 10 18.99 51.23 54.84
N GLY A 11 18.98 52.01 53.74
CA GLY A 11 20.03 52.92 53.24
C GLY A 11 19.81 53.17 51.74
N MET A 12 18.75 53.87 51.32
CA MET A 12 18.76 55.29 50.91
C MET A 12 19.75 55.55 49.76
N ALA A 13 19.34 55.53 48.49
CA ALA A 13 18.64 56.58 47.73
C ALA A 13 19.58 57.16 46.64
N THR A 14 19.02 57.31 45.43
CA THR A 14 19.44 58.18 44.32
C THR A 14 20.79 57.93 43.63
N ILE A 15 20.75 57.48 42.37
CA ILE A 15 21.13 58.27 41.18
C ILE A 15 20.37 57.66 39.99
N ALA A 16 19.45 58.46 39.43
CA ALA A 16 18.84 58.24 38.13
C ALA A 16 19.38 59.33 37.20
N ALA A 17 19.98 58.95 36.07
CA ALA A 17 20.00 59.77 34.86
C ALA A 17 20.70 59.05 33.68
N LEU A 18 19.93 58.90 32.59
CA LEU A 18 20.33 59.06 31.18
C LEU A 18 21.10 57.94 30.47
N SER A 19 20.35 57.13 29.71
CA SER A 19 20.52 57.07 28.24
C SER A 19 19.36 56.33 27.57
N LEU A 20 18.35 57.11 27.13
CA LEU A 20 17.47 56.71 26.04
C LEU A 20 18.15 57.08 24.72
N ALA A 21 18.48 56.09 23.89
CA ALA A 21 18.53 56.22 22.42
C ALA A 21 18.88 54.86 21.78
N ALA A 22 17.87 54.14 21.28
CA ALA A 22 17.95 53.31 20.06
C ALA A 22 16.62 52.57 19.79
N CYS A 23 15.56 53.32 19.45
CA CYS A 23 14.50 52.78 18.60
C CYS A 23 14.97 52.97 17.14
N GLY A 24 15.13 51.90 16.36
CA GLY A 24 15.52 52.07 14.97
C GLY A 24 15.84 50.81 14.17
N SER A 25 14.94 49.82 14.15
CA SER A 25 14.74 48.95 12.97
C SER A 25 13.62 47.95 13.25
N LYS A 26 12.38 48.35 12.93
CA LYS A 26 11.31 47.40 12.60
C LYS A 26 11.74 46.72 11.29
N SER A 27 12.53 45.66 11.41
CA SER A 27 12.59 44.66 10.34
C SER A 27 11.31 43.86 10.48
N SER A 28 10.36 44.17 9.60
CA SER A 28 9.23 43.30 9.30
C SER A 28 9.80 41.95 8.89
N SER A 29 9.95 41.04 9.85
CA SER A 29 10.17 39.63 9.57
C SER A 29 8.93 39.18 8.81
N SER A 30 9.04 39.17 7.49
CA SER A 30 8.16 38.41 6.62
C SER A 30 8.11 37.01 7.21
N SER A 31 6.97 36.68 7.81
CA SER A 31 6.62 35.31 8.13
C SER A 31 6.51 34.58 6.81
N THR A 32 7.66 34.14 6.29
CA THR A 32 7.72 33.08 5.30
C THR A 32 7.06 31.91 6.01
N SER A 33 5.80 31.66 5.66
CA SER A 33 5.13 30.42 5.93
C SER A 33 5.89 29.35 5.14
N THR A 34 7.03 28.92 5.68
CA THR A 34 7.69 27.70 5.26
C THR A 34 6.69 26.62 5.60
N SER A 35 5.90 26.19 4.62
CA SER A 35 5.27 24.89 4.68
C SER A 35 6.40 23.94 5.02
N ASN A 36 6.42 23.40 6.25
CA ASN A 36 7.34 22.35 6.63
C ASN A 36 6.96 21.10 5.83
N SER A 37 7.30 21.08 4.53
CA SER A 37 7.11 19.92 3.68
C SER A 37 8.12 18.89 4.13
N TYR A 38 7.64 17.85 4.80
CA TYR A 38 8.47 16.73 5.16
C TYR A 38 8.94 16.01 3.90
N THR A 39 10.26 15.94 3.70
CA THR A 39 10.89 15.10 2.67
C THR A 39 11.47 13.87 3.36
N PRO A 40 11.05 12.65 3.00
CA PRO A 40 11.57 11.43 3.61
C PRO A 40 13.03 11.20 3.22
N LYS A 41 13.82 10.60 4.13
CA LYS A 41 15.23 10.26 3.87
C LYS A 41 15.42 9.15 2.84
N SER A 42 14.40 8.31 2.67
CA SER A 42 14.34 7.22 1.71
C SER A 42 12.88 6.88 1.46
N LEU A 43 12.60 6.23 0.34
CA LEU A 43 11.27 5.72 0.00
C LEU A 43 11.30 4.20 -0.07
N ASN A 44 10.51 3.54 0.78
CA ASN A 44 10.29 2.10 0.78
C ASN A 44 8.99 1.78 0.07
N ILE A 45 9.10 1.07 -1.06
CA ILE A 45 7.99 0.62 -1.88
C ILE A 45 7.89 -0.89 -1.74
N GLN A 46 6.68 -1.41 -1.55
CA GLN A 46 6.44 -2.85 -1.52
C GLN A 46 5.34 -3.26 -2.49
N PHE A 47 5.56 -4.38 -3.18
CA PHE A 47 4.58 -5.03 -4.04
C PHE A 47 4.01 -6.27 -3.34
N VAL A 48 2.73 -6.57 -3.54
CA VAL A 48 2.16 -7.89 -3.20
C VAL A 48 2.79 -8.99 -4.07
N PRO A 49 2.84 -10.25 -3.59
CA PRO A 49 3.40 -11.38 -4.35
C PRO A 49 2.39 -11.89 -5.40
N SER A 50 2.01 -11.05 -6.37
CA SER A 50 1.02 -11.43 -7.39
C SER A 50 1.54 -12.35 -8.49
N SER A 51 2.85 -12.53 -8.56
CA SER A 51 3.59 -13.33 -9.54
C SER A 51 4.93 -13.71 -8.91
N ASN A 52 5.75 -14.47 -9.63
CA ASN A 52 7.10 -14.78 -9.19
C ASN A 52 7.89 -13.51 -8.78
N ALA A 53 8.54 -13.56 -7.61
CA ALA A 53 9.25 -12.43 -7.04
C ALA A 53 10.34 -11.87 -7.99
N ASN A 54 11.13 -12.74 -8.64
CA ASN A 54 12.17 -12.30 -9.57
C ASN A 54 11.58 -11.52 -10.76
N THR A 55 10.39 -11.93 -11.23
CA THR A 55 9.68 -11.24 -12.31
C THR A 55 9.18 -9.87 -11.87
N ILE A 56 8.63 -9.75 -10.66
CA ILE A 56 8.18 -8.48 -10.11
C ILE A 56 9.38 -7.54 -9.89
N GLU A 57 10.44 -8.03 -9.25
CA GLU A 57 11.66 -7.25 -9.00
C GLU A 57 12.30 -6.74 -10.29
N ALA A 58 12.40 -7.59 -11.31
CA ALA A 58 12.92 -7.17 -12.62
C ALA A 58 12.08 -6.04 -13.24
N LYS A 59 10.75 -6.10 -13.11
CA LYS A 59 9.83 -5.07 -13.60
C LYS A 59 9.82 -3.81 -12.73
N ALA A 60 10.15 -3.94 -11.45
CA ALA A 60 10.19 -2.84 -10.50
C ALA A 60 11.51 -2.03 -10.54
N LYS A 61 12.62 -2.64 -10.96
CA LYS A 61 13.93 -1.97 -11.09
C LYS A 61 13.87 -0.67 -11.91
N PRO A 62 13.23 -0.62 -13.10
CA PRO A 62 13.08 0.64 -13.85
C PRO A 62 12.32 1.71 -13.07
N LEU A 63 11.25 1.34 -12.36
CA LEU A 63 10.47 2.26 -11.54
C LEU A 63 11.32 2.82 -10.38
N ALA A 64 12.08 1.96 -9.69
CA ALA A 64 12.96 2.38 -8.60
C ALA A 64 14.01 3.38 -9.07
N SER A 65 14.64 3.12 -10.22
CA SER A 65 15.63 4.00 -10.83
C SER A 65 15.03 5.34 -11.24
N LEU A 66 13.84 5.33 -11.85
CA LEU A 66 13.12 6.54 -12.21
C LEU A 66 12.81 7.39 -10.97
N LEU A 67 12.18 6.80 -9.96
CA LEU A 67 11.82 7.51 -8.73
C LEU A 67 13.05 8.04 -7.99
N LYS A 68 14.14 7.27 -7.93
CA LYS A 68 15.42 7.74 -7.35
C LYS A 68 15.95 8.98 -8.07
N LYS A 69 15.87 8.99 -9.41
CA LYS A 69 16.32 10.12 -10.23
C LYS A 69 15.44 11.35 -10.00
N GLU A 70 14.12 11.20 -10.01
CA GLU A 70 13.17 12.32 -9.88
C GLU A 70 13.12 12.87 -8.46
N LEU A 71 13.25 12.03 -7.44
CA LEU A 71 13.12 12.43 -6.03
C LEU A 71 14.44 12.81 -5.37
N GLY A 72 15.59 12.39 -5.92
CA GLY A 72 16.91 12.64 -5.34
C GLY A 72 17.19 11.90 -4.03
N ILE A 73 16.33 10.95 -3.64
CA ILE A 73 16.46 10.14 -2.42
C ILE A 73 16.61 8.63 -2.77
N PRO A 74 17.19 7.81 -1.88
CA PRO A 74 17.19 6.36 -2.04
C PRO A 74 15.78 5.79 -2.14
N VAL A 75 15.56 4.93 -3.14
CA VAL A 75 14.31 4.18 -3.32
C VAL A 75 14.61 2.69 -3.20
N LYS A 76 13.96 2.03 -2.25
CA LYS A 76 14.03 0.58 -2.04
C LYS A 76 12.72 -0.04 -2.47
N VAL A 77 12.78 -1.05 -3.32
CA VAL A 77 11.60 -1.84 -3.71
C VAL A 77 11.75 -3.27 -3.24
N THR A 78 10.71 -3.81 -2.62
CA THR A 78 10.63 -5.21 -2.18
C THR A 78 9.31 -5.85 -2.59
N VAL A 79 9.23 -7.17 -2.46
CA VAL A 79 7.99 -7.93 -2.58
C VAL A 79 7.66 -8.48 -1.18
N SER A 80 6.39 -8.40 -0.76
CA SER A 80 5.95 -8.97 0.53
C SER A 80 5.90 -10.51 0.47
N THR A 81 5.88 -11.15 1.64
CA THR A 81 5.80 -12.61 1.76
C THR A 81 4.43 -13.15 1.36
N ASP A 82 3.40 -12.35 1.64
CA ASP A 82 1.98 -12.65 1.41
C ASP A 82 1.22 -11.33 1.23
N TYR A 83 -0.08 -11.41 0.93
CA TYR A 83 -0.91 -10.23 0.69
C TYR A 83 -1.26 -9.43 1.95
N ASN A 84 -1.19 -10.03 3.14
CA ASN A 84 -1.62 -9.38 4.39
C ASN A 84 -0.47 -8.58 5.03
N SER A 85 0.76 -9.11 4.96
CA SER A 85 1.97 -8.54 5.55
C SER A 85 2.27 -7.12 5.06
N ILE A 86 1.95 -6.78 3.81
CA ILE A 86 2.14 -5.42 3.30
C ILE A 86 1.21 -4.41 4.00
N VAL A 87 -0.03 -4.79 4.34
CA VAL A 87 -0.97 -3.90 5.03
C VAL A 87 -0.45 -3.59 6.44
N GLU A 88 0.05 -4.60 7.14
CA GLU A 88 0.66 -4.42 8.46
C GLU A 88 1.98 -3.62 8.39
N ALA A 89 2.78 -3.83 7.34
CA ALA A 89 4.00 -3.07 7.11
C ALA A 89 3.71 -1.58 6.84
N MET A 90 2.65 -1.27 6.09
CA MET A 90 2.20 0.11 5.88
C MET A 90 1.69 0.73 7.19
N LYS A 91 0.88 0.00 7.95
CA LYS A 91 0.34 0.45 9.25
C LYS A 91 1.44 0.75 10.27
N SER A 92 2.49 -0.06 10.28
CA SER A 92 3.68 0.12 11.11
C SER A 92 4.72 1.09 10.52
N LYS A 93 4.41 1.75 9.39
CA LYS A 93 5.27 2.73 8.71
C LYS A 93 6.63 2.16 8.26
N GLN A 94 6.70 0.85 8.03
CA GLN A 94 7.85 0.18 7.44
C GLN A 94 7.86 0.28 5.90
N VAL A 95 6.68 0.48 5.31
CA VAL A 95 6.46 0.71 3.87
C VAL A 95 5.78 2.05 3.70
N ASP A 96 6.32 2.87 2.79
CA ASP A 96 5.80 4.20 2.47
C ASP A 96 4.78 4.13 1.33
N VAL A 97 5.00 3.26 0.33
CA VAL A 97 4.11 3.07 -0.82
C VAL A 97 3.85 1.59 -1.07
N GLY A 98 2.59 1.19 -0.99
CA GLY A 98 2.16 -0.18 -1.32
C GLY A 98 1.52 -0.26 -2.70
N PHE A 99 1.97 -1.23 -3.50
CA PHE A 99 1.26 -1.65 -4.71
C PHE A 99 0.27 -2.76 -4.35
N LEU A 100 -0.95 -2.33 -3.98
CA LEU A 100 -2.00 -3.19 -3.45
C LEU A 100 -3.04 -3.55 -4.53
N PRO A 101 -3.66 -4.74 -4.46
CA PRO A 101 -4.91 -5.01 -5.15
C PRO A 101 -6.07 -4.23 -4.49
N PRO A 102 -7.25 -4.13 -5.15
CA PRO A 102 -8.38 -3.35 -4.63
C PRO A 102 -8.78 -3.69 -3.19
N ASP A 103 -8.90 -4.98 -2.84
CA ASP A 103 -9.28 -5.38 -1.48
C ASP A 103 -8.17 -5.07 -0.47
N GLY A 104 -6.91 -5.35 -0.81
CA GLY A 104 -5.77 -4.98 0.03
C GLY A 104 -5.74 -3.48 0.35
N TYR A 105 -6.09 -2.62 -0.62
CA TYR A 105 -6.29 -1.19 -0.39
C TYR A 105 -7.47 -0.90 0.53
N VAL A 106 -8.64 -1.51 0.30
CA VAL A 106 -9.82 -1.33 1.18
C VAL A 106 -9.48 -1.68 2.63
N GLN A 107 -8.77 -2.78 2.87
CA GLN A 107 -8.30 -3.18 4.20
C GLN A 107 -7.32 -2.16 4.79
N ALA A 108 -6.32 -1.73 4.02
CA ALA A 108 -5.33 -0.74 4.49
C ALA A 108 -5.98 0.61 4.83
N HIS A 109 -6.89 1.10 3.98
CA HIS A 109 -7.60 2.35 4.19
C HIS A 109 -8.54 2.27 5.40
N ALA A 110 -9.28 1.16 5.58
CA ALA A 110 -10.13 0.96 6.76
C ALA A 110 -9.31 0.99 8.06
N GLN A 111 -8.07 0.53 8.02
CA GLN A 111 -7.13 0.56 9.14
C GLN A 111 -6.36 1.89 9.29
N LYS A 112 -6.66 2.90 8.45
CA LYS A 112 -5.94 4.18 8.37
C LYS A 112 -4.43 4.01 8.11
N ALA A 113 -4.07 2.95 7.40
CA ALA A 113 -2.69 2.62 7.05
C ALA A 113 -2.26 3.20 5.70
N ALA A 114 -3.23 3.49 4.81
CA ALA A 114 -2.94 3.99 3.46
C ALA A 114 -4.09 4.85 2.92
N ASP A 115 -3.72 5.88 2.17
CA ASP A 115 -4.60 6.63 1.29
C ASP A 115 -4.24 6.33 -0.16
N VAL A 116 -5.23 6.27 -1.05
CA VAL A 116 -4.96 6.02 -2.48
C VAL A 116 -4.26 7.23 -3.11
N LEU A 117 -3.07 7.00 -3.67
CA LEU A 117 -2.33 8.02 -4.41
C LEU A 117 -2.61 7.93 -5.91
N LEU A 118 -2.53 6.72 -6.46
CA LEU A 118 -2.66 6.44 -7.89
C LEU A 118 -3.40 5.13 -8.10
N MET A 119 -4.16 5.07 -9.19
CA MET A 119 -4.73 3.83 -9.70
C MET A 119 -4.10 3.53 -11.06
N ALA A 120 -3.52 2.34 -11.18
CA ALA A 120 -2.93 1.92 -12.44
C ALA A 120 -4.03 1.59 -13.46
N GLN A 121 -3.93 2.19 -14.65
CA GLN A 121 -4.75 1.83 -15.80
C GLN A 121 -3.97 0.91 -16.73
N ARG A 122 -4.68 0.00 -17.39
CA ARG A 122 -4.12 -0.90 -18.40
C ARG A 122 -4.98 -0.87 -19.64
N PHE A 123 -4.41 -1.29 -20.76
CA PHE A 123 -5.21 -1.54 -21.94
C PHE A 123 -6.26 -2.62 -21.66
N GLY A 124 -7.50 -2.38 -22.06
CA GLY A 124 -8.60 -3.33 -21.91
C GLY A 124 -8.36 -4.59 -22.73
N ILE A 125 -9.07 -5.67 -22.38
CA ILE A 125 -8.96 -6.97 -23.07
C ILE A 125 -10.27 -7.29 -23.78
N LYS A 126 -10.21 -7.54 -25.10
CA LYS A 126 -11.35 -7.97 -25.91
C LYS A 126 -11.65 -9.46 -25.67
N GLN A 127 -12.93 -9.77 -25.53
CA GLN A 127 -13.44 -11.14 -25.38
C GLN A 127 -14.28 -11.57 -26.59
N PRO A 128 -14.25 -12.87 -26.98
CA PRO A 128 -13.31 -13.89 -26.52
C PRO A 128 -11.90 -13.70 -27.14
N GLY A 129 -10.88 -14.33 -26.55
CA GLY A 129 -9.55 -14.46 -27.16
C GLY A 129 -8.45 -13.58 -26.59
N GLY A 130 -8.73 -12.75 -25.58
CA GLY A 130 -7.69 -12.16 -24.74
C GLY A 130 -6.83 -11.08 -25.41
N LYS A 131 -7.25 -10.52 -26.55
CA LYS A 131 -6.46 -9.50 -27.26
C LYS A 131 -6.53 -8.16 -26.53
N SER A 132 -5.38 -7.50 -26.37
CA SER A 132 -5.34 -6.12 -25.88
C SER A 132 -6.08 -5.19 -26.84
N THR A 133 -6.73 -4.19 -26.26
CA THR A 133 -7.34 -3.06 -26.95
C THR A 133 -6.40 -1.86 -26.89
N ASP A 134 -6.73 -0.79 -27.61
CA ASP A 134 -6.00 0.48 -27.52
C ASP A 134 -6.61 1.46 -26.50
N LYS A 135 -7.63 1.01 -25.74
CA LYS A 135 -8.32 1.83 -24.74
C LYS A 135 -7.86 1.45 -23.34
N LEU A 136 -7.48 2.46 -22.55
CA LEU A 136 -7.22 2.27 -21.13
C LEU A 136 -8.52 1.97 -20.39
N VAL A 137 -8.43 1.09 -19.40
CA VAL A 137 -9.49 0.75 -18.45
C VAL A 137 -8.95 0.84 -17.03
N ASP A 138 -9.87 1.11 -16.11
CA ASP A 138 -9.69 1.19 -14.66
C ASP A 138 -10.12 -0.08 -13.92
N SER A 139 -10.35 -1.16 -14.67
CA SER A 139 -10.83 -2.44 -14.13
C SER A 139 -10.08 -3.62 -14.71
N TYR A 140 -10.10 -4.73 -13.97
CA TYR A 140 -9.61 -6.03 -14.40
C TYR A 140 -10.58 -7.12 -13.91
N ARG A 141 -10.37 -8.36 -14.36
CA ARG A 141 -11.29 -9.47 -14.10
C ARG A 141 -10.61 -10.59 -13.34
N SER A 142 -11.39 -11.26 -12.49
CA SER A 142 -11.08 -12.62 -12.04
C SER A 142 -11.36 -13.62 -13.17
N MET A 143 -10.62 -14.72 -13.19
CA MET A 143 -10.84 -15.82 -14.12
C MET A 143 -10.72 -17.14 -13.37
N ILE A 144 -11.71 -18.02 -13.57
CA ILE A 144 -11.61 -19.42 -13.19
C ILE A 144 -11.07 -20.17 -14.40
N VAL A 145 -9.92 -20.82 -14.25
CA VAL A 145 -9.25 -21.58 -15.30
C VAL A 145 -9.31 -23.07 -15.00
N VAL A 146 -9.44 -23.87 -16.04
CA VAL A 146 -9.48 -25.34 -15.95
C VAL A 146 -8.56 -25.95 -17.00
N LYS A 147 -8.06 -27.17 -16.74
CA LYS A 147 -7.19 -27.88 -17.66
C LYS A 147 -7.92 -28.12 -18.98
N LYS A 148 -7.23 -27.93 -20.11
CA LYS A 148 -7.79 -28.26 -21.42
C LYS A 148 -8.19 -29.74 -21.43
N GLY A 149 -9.41 -30.04 -21.90
CA GLY A 149 -9.97 -31.40 -21.89
C GLY A 149 -10.66 -31.80 -20.59
N SER A 150 -10.61 -30.98 -19.52
CA SER A 150 -11.35 -31.23 -18.27
C SER A 150 -12.86 -31.40 -18.53
N SER A 151 -13.51 -32.23 -17.71
CA SER A 151 -14.97 -32.38 -17.69
C SER A 151 -15.70 -31.15 -17.12
N ILE A 152 -14.99 -30.22 -16.48
CA ILE A 152 -15.54 -28.96 -15.98
C ILE A 152 -15.81 -28.04 -17.17
N LYS A 153 -17.09 -27.82 -17.50
CA LYS A 153 -17.53 -26.97 -18.63
C LYS A 153 -18.27 -25.72 -18.17
N SER A 154 -18.69 -25.68 -16.92
CA SER A 154 -19.43 -24.59 -16.32
C SER A 154 -19.05 -24.41 -14.85
N TRP A 155 -19.43 -23.27 -14.28
CA TRP A 155 -19.24 -23.00 -12.85
C TRP A 155 -19.94 -24.03 -11.95
N LYS A 156 -21.02 -24.68 -12.41
CA LYS A 156 -21.73 -25.71 -11.64
C LYS A 156 -20.86 -26.95 -11.40
N ASP A 157 -19.96 -27.26 -12.33
CA ASP A 157 -19.11 -28.44 -12.28
C ASP A 157 -17.95 -28.29 -11.29
N LEU A 158 -17.78 -27.09 -10.71
CA LEU A 158 -16.80 -26.82 -9.67
C LEU A 158 -17.15 -27.49 -8.35
N LYS A 159 -18.40 -27.91 -8.13
CA LYS A 159 -18.83 -28.55 -6.89
C LYS A 159 -18.06 -29.84 -6.59
N ASN A 160 -17.68 -30.00 -5.33
CA ASN A 160 -16.86 -31.08 -4.79
C ASN A 160 -15.54 -31.28 -5.58
N LYS A 161 -14.88 -30.20 -6.00
CA LYS A 161 -13.57 -30.19 -6.64
C LYS A 161 -12.49 -29.67 -5.70
N LYS A 162 -11.25 -29.91 -6.11
CA LYS A 162 -10.07 -29.29 -5.51
C LYS A 162 -9.72 -28.05 -6.33
N ILE A 163 -9.72 -26.89 -5.71
CA ILE A 163 -9.61 -25.60 -6.40
C ILE A 163 -8.39 -24.85 -5.85
N ALA A 164 -7.44 -24.52 -6.72
CA ALA A 164 -6.34 -23.64 -6.37
C ALA A 164 -6.84 -22.19 -6.27
N VAL A 165 -6.58 -21.52 -5.15
CA VAL A 165 -6.97 -20.13 -4.89
C VAL A 165 -5.75 -19.34 -4.40
N GLN A 166 -5.79 -18.01 -4.46
CA GLN A 166 -4.76 -17.18 -3.82
C GLN A 166 -5.16 -16.90 -2.36
N ASP A 167 -4.38 -16.06 -1.66
CA ASP A 167 -4.70 -15.58 -0.32
C ASP A 167 -6.11 -14.97 -0.24
N VAL A 168 -6.70 -15.01 0.96
CA VAL A 168 -8.08 -14.58 1.23
C VAL A 168 -8.35 -13.09 0.91
N THR A 169 -7.30 -12.27 0.87
CA THR A 169 -7.34 -10.84 0.50
C THR A 169 -7.02 -10.60 -0.98
N SER A 170 -6.77 -11.66 -1.76
CA SER A 170 -6.63 -11.53 -3.21
C SER A 170 -8.00 -11.24 -3.84
N SER A 171 -8.14 -10.03 -4.38
CA SER A 171 -9.42 -9.61 -4.98
C SER A 171 -9.83 -10.54 -6.12
N ALA A 172 -8.92 -10.85 -7.05
CA ALA A 172 -9.24 -11.70 -8.20
C ALA A 172 -9.02 -13.19 -7.97
N GLY A 173 -8.10 -13.57 -7.09
CA GLY A 173 -7.77 -14.97 -6.83
C GLY A 173 -8.59 -15.63 -5.72
N TYR A 174 -9.40 -14.86 -4.99
CA TYR A 174 -10.22 -15.36 -3.89
C TYR A 174 -11.58 -14.65 -3.80
N ILE A 175 -11.61 -13.34 -3.55
CA ILE A 175 -12.83 -12.62 -3.14
C ILE A 175 -13.89 -12.60 -4.24
N TRP A 176 -13.56 -12.07 -5.42
CA TRP A 176 -14.51 -11.97 -6.53
C TRP A 176 -15.04 -13.32 -7.02
N PRO A 177 -14.22 -14.37 -7.25
CA PRO A 177 -14.76 -15.64 -7.70
C PRO A 177 -15.65 -16.30 -6.63
N ILE A 178 -15.29 -16.21 -5.35
CA ILE A 178 -16.13 -16.75 -4.27
C ILE A 178 -17.45 -15.99 -4.15
N ALA A 179 -17.42 -14.65 -4.18
CA ALA A 179 -18.61 -13.83 -4.10
C ALA A 179 -19.56 -14.11 -5.28
N GLU A 180 -19.03 -14.18 -6.51
CA GLU A 180 -19.83 -14.44 -7.70
C GLU A 180 -20.44 -15.86 -7.68
N LEU A 181 -19.67 -16.88 -7.28
CA LEU A 181 -20.17 -18.25 -7.18
C LEU A 181 -21.22 -18.39 -6.07
N SER A 182 -21.01 -17.75 -4.92
CA SER A 182 -21.96 -17.73 -3.81
C SER A 182 -23.30 -17.10 -4.22
N GLN A 183 -23.27 -15.96 -4.93
CA GLN A 183 -24.47 -15.33 -5.49
C GLN A 183 -25.22 -16.22 -6.49
N LYS A 184 -24.50 -17.13 -7.17
CA LYS A 184 -25.09 -18.15 -8.07
C LYS A 184 -25.52 -19.42 -7.34
N GLY A 185 -25.41 -19.48 -6.01
CA GLY A 185 -25.82 -20.62 -5.18
C GLY A 185 -24.76 -21.71 -5.02
N LEU A 186 -23.49 -21.43 -5.35
CA LEU A 186 -22.37 -22.35 -5.13
C LEU A 186 -21.39 -21.76 -4.09
N ASP A 187 -21.46 -22.27 -2.87
CA ASP A 187 -20.55 -21.89 -1.78
C ASP A 187 -19.32 -22.81 -1.78
N ILE A 188 -18.33 -22.47 -2.60
CA ILE A 188 -17.11 -23.28 -2.73
C ILE A 188 -16.24 -23.28 -1.46
N VAL A 189 -16.44 -22.31 -0.55
CA VAL A 189 -15.70 -22.28 0.71
C VAL A 189 -16.17 -23.40 1.63
N LYS A 190 -17.46 -23.76 1.57
CA LYS A 190 -18.04 -24.84 2.38
C LYS A 190 -18.08 -26.18 1.66
N GLN A 191 -18.20 -26.17 0.34
CA GLN A 191 -18.51 -27.36 -0.46
C GLN A 191 -17.28 -27.98 -1.15
N ASP A 192 -16.17 -27.25 -1.22
CA ASP A 192 -14.99 -27.63 -2.02
C ASP A 192 -13.70 -27.64 -1.19
N THR A 193 -12.69 -28.32 -1.72
CA THR A 193 -11.34 -28.31 -1.13
C THR A 193 -10.53 -27.18 -1.75
N LEU A 194 -10.43 -26.06 -1.04
CA LEU A 194 -9.59 -24.95 -1.48
C LEU A 194 -8.12 -25.20 -1.10
N VAL A 195 -7.21 -24.98 -2.05
CA VAL A 195 -5.77 -25.01 -1.82
C VAL A 195 -5.20 -23.64 -2.12
N THR A 196 -4.73 -22.96 -1.08
CA THR A 196 -4.05 -21.68 -1.25
C THR A 196 -2.68 -21.91 -1.89
N VAL A 197 -2.42 -21.21 -2.99
CA VAL A 197 -1.14 -21.20 -3.69
C VAL A 197 -0.55 -19.80 -3.67
N LYS A 198 0.78 -19.74 -3.79
CA LYS A 198 1.58 -18.54 -3.52
C LYS A 198 1.23 -17.33 -4.40
N ASP A 199 1.07 -17.56 -5.70
CA ASP A 199 0.88 -16.50 -6.68
C ASP A 199 -0.02 -16.98 -7.84
N HIS A 200 -0.39 -16.06 -8.73
CA HIS A 200 -1.26 -16.40 -9.87
C HIS A 200 -0.57 -17.33 -10.87
N ASP A 201 0.77 -17.30 -10.99
CA ASP A 201 1.51 -18.18 -11.89
C ASP A 201 1.40 -19.63 -11.40
N GLN A 202 1.58 -19.86 -10.09
CA GLN A 202 1.37 -21.15 -9.44
C GLN A 202 -0.09 -21.62 -9.53
N GLY A 203 -1.06 -20.71 -9.50
CA GLY A 203 -2.47 -21.03 -9.74
C GLY A 203 -2.68 -21.66 -11.12
N VAL A 204 -2.08 -21.08 -12.16
CA VAL A 204 -2.14 -21.64 -13.52
C VAL A 204 -1.37 -22.96 -13.61
N MET A 205 -0.17 -23.03 -13.04
CA MET A 205 0.65 -24.26 -13.06
C MET A 205 -0.01 -25.43 -12.33
N SER A 206 -0.74 -25.17 -11.24
CA SER A 206 -1.48 -26.18 -10.47
C SER A 206 -2.63 -26.82 -11.25
N VAL A 207 -3.12 -26.14 -12.29
CA VAL A 207 -4.15 -26.65 -13.19
C VAL A 207 -3.55 -27.29 -14.44
N LEU A 208 -2.38 -26.82 -14.88
CA LEU A 208 -1.70 -27.33 -16.05
C LEU A 208 -1.10 -28.73 -15.82
N ASN A 209 -0.47 -28.93 -14.66
CA ASN A 209 0.20 -30.17 -14.28
C ASN A 209 -0.83 -31.22 -13.84
#